data_AF-A0A5N4D1Z8-F1
#
_entry.id   AF-A0A5N4D1Z8-F1
#
_cell.length_a   1.000
_cell.length_b   1.000
_cell.length_c   1.000
_cell.angle_alpha   90.00
_cell.angle_beta   90.00
_cell.angle_gamma   90.00
#
_symmetry.space_group_name_H-M   'P 1'
#
loop_
_entity.id
_entity.type
_entity.pdbx_description
1 polymer ?
#
loop_
_entity_poly.entity_id
_entity_poly.type
_entity_poly.pdbx_seq_one_letter_code
_entity_poly.pdbx_strand_id
1 'polypeptide(L)'
;MGLDFFPVYSITACRIDCETRYIVENCNCRMVHMPGDAPFCTPEQHKECAEPALGLLAEKDSNYCLCRTPCNLTRYNKELSMVKIPSKTSAKYLEKKFNKSEKYISENILVLDIFFEALNYETIEQKKAYEVAALLGDIGGQMGLFIGASILTILELFDYIYELIKEKLLDLLGKEEDEGSHDENVSTCDTMPNHSETISHTVNVPLQTALGTLEEIAC
;
A
#
# COMPACT_ATOMS: atom_id res chain seq x y z
N MET A 1 -12.69 11.02 -0.41
CA MET A 1 -13.62 10.03 0.18
C MET A 1 -13.33 9.97 1.67
N GLY A 2 -13.74 11.01 2.38
CA GLY A 2 -13.93 10.94 3.84
C GLY A 2 -15.39 10.60 4.09
N LEU A 3 -15.70 10.03 5.26
CA LEU A 3 -17.07 9.91 5.72
C LEU A 3 -17.45 11.24 6.38
N ASP A 4 -18.65 11.74 6.12
CA ASP A 4 -19.11 13.01 6.70
C ASP A 4 -19.65 12.80 8.13
N PHE A 5 -20.20 11.62 8.41
CA PHE A 5 -20.92 11.34 9.66
C PHE A 5 -20.23 10.42 10.66
N PHE A 6 -19.20 9.66 10.25
CA PHE A 6 -18.56 8.66 11.09
C PHE A 6 -17.03 8.88 11.19
N PRO A 7 -16.45 8.83 12.40
CA PRO A 7 -15.01 9.07 12.59
C PRO A 7 -14.13 7.92 12.10
N VAL A 8 -14.68 6.69 12.05
CA VAL A 8 -13.94 5.48 11.65
C VAL A 8 -14.61 4.86 10.44
N TYR A 9 -13.80 4.56 9.42
CA TYR A 9 -14.29 3.92 8.21
C TYR A 9 -14.62 2.45 8.45
N SER A 10 -15.83 2.06 8.06
CA SER A 10 -16.26 0.67 7.92
C SER A 10 -17.17 0.57 6.69
N ILE A 11 -17.34 -0.64 6.15
CA ILE A 11 -18.24 -0.86 5.00
C ILE A 11 -19.66 -0.40 5.35
N THR A 12 -20.14 -0.72 6.55
CA THR A 12 -21.47 -0.32 7.02
C THR A 12 -21.60 1.19 7.19
N ALA A 13 -20.58 1.85 7.77
CA ALA A 13 -20.58 3.31 7.89
C ALA A 13 -20.61 3.99 6.52
N CYS A 14 -19.81 3.51 5.56
CA CYS A 14 -19.81 4.01 4.19
C CYS A 14 -21.17 3.85 3.51
N ARG A 15 -21.83 2.70 3.68
CA ARG A 15 -23.17 2.49 3.13
C ARG A 15 -24.20 3.41 3.73
N ILE A 16 -24.24 3.53 5.06
CA ILE A 16 -25.18 4.42 5.75
C ILE A 16 -24.94 5.88 5.35
N ASP A 17 -23.69 6.31 5.26
CA ASP A 17 -23.31 7.65 4.82
C ASP A 17 -23.78 7.92 3.38
N CYS A 18 -23.56 6.98 2.46
CA CYS A 18 -24.02 7.06 1.08
C CYS A 18 -25.55 7.10 0.96
N GLU A 19 -26.25 6.18 1.64
CA GLU A 19 -27.71 6.11 1.68
C GLU A 19 -28.30 7.41 2.26
N THR A 20 -27.70 7.93 3.34
CA THR A 20 -28.13 9.18 3.98
C THR A 20 -27.96 10.36 3.02
N ARG A 21 -26.79 10.50 2.39
CA ARG A 21 -26.53 11.57 1.43
C ARG A 21 -27.50 11.51 0.25
N TYR A 22 -27.76 10.32 -0.28
CA TYR A 22 -28.71 10.13 -1.38
C TYR A 22 -30.13 10.57 -1.01
N ILE A 23 -30.60 10.20 0.18
CA ILE A 23 -31.94 10.57 0.64
C ILE A 23 -32.04 12.05 0.98
N VAL A 24 -31.01 12.65 1.56
CA VAL A 24 -30.98 14.10 1.80
C VAL A 24 -30.96 14.87 0.47
N GLU A 25 -30.18 14.44 -0.52
CA GLU A 25 -30.12 15.07 -1.85
C GLU A 25 -31.46 14.97 -2.60
N ASN A 26 -32.15 13.83 -2.54
CA ASN A 26 -33.37 13.58 -3.33
C ASN A 26 -34.66 13.95 -2.61
N CYS A 27 -34.72 13.81 -1.29
CA CYS A 27 -35.94 13.99 -0.49
C CYS A 27 -35.84 15.14 0.52
N ASN A 28 -34.69 15.81 0.66
CA ASN A 28 -34.44 16.92 1.60
C ASN A 28 -34.76 16.59 3.07
N CYS A 29 -34.73 15.31 3.42
CA CYS A 29 -34.99 14.81 4.75
C CYS A 29 -34.11 13.59 5.03
N ARG A 30 -34.09 13.11 6.27
CA ARG A 30 -33.43 11.84 6.64
C ARG A 30 -34.37 10.93 7.42
N MET A 31 -34.13 9.62 7.32
CA MET A 31 -34.84 8.64 8.13
C MET A 31 -34.35 8.66 9.58
N VAL A 32 -35.12 8.06 10.49
CA VAL A 32 -34.84 8.09 11.94
C VAL A 32 -33.51 7.44 12.33
N HIS A 33 -33.05 6.46 11.57
CA HIS A 33 -31.80 5.73 11.83
C HIS A 33 -30.58 6.34 11.11
N MET A 34 -30.80 7.33 10.24
CA MET A 34 -29.73 7.96 9.45
C MET A 34 -29.07 9.09 10.26
N PRO A 35 -27.74 9.22 10.23
CA PRO A 35 -27.03 10.30 10.91
C PRO A 35 -27.21 11.67 10.22
N GLY A 36 -26.62 12.71 10.81
CA GLY A 36 -26.60 14.07 10.27
C GLY A 36 -27.69 15.00 10.81
N ASP A 37 -27.62 16.26 10.39
CA ASP A 37 -28.46 17.36 10.91
C ASP A 37 -29.68 17.69 10.03
N ALA A 38 -29.87 16.95 8.94
CA ALA A 38 -31.06 17.09 8.10
C ALA A 38 -32.35 16.83 8.93
N PRO A 39 -33.47 17.49 8.60
CA PRO A 39 -34.74 17.25 9.29
C PRO A 39 -35.22 15.82 9.06
N PHE A 40 -35.92 15.25 10.04
CA PHE A 40 -36.54 13.94 9.87
C PHE A 40 -37.65 14.00 8.82
N CYS A 41 -37.76 12.94 8.01
CA CYS A 41 -38.84 12.81 7.04
C CYS A 41 -40.20 12.70 7.75
N THR A 42 -41.23 13.38 7.22
CA THR A 42 -42.62 13.13 7.63
C THR A 42 -43.09 11.74 7.18
N PRO A 43 -44.17 11.18 7.76
CA PRO A 43 -44.71 9.89 7.30
C PRO A 43 -45.07 9.88 5.80
N GLU A 44 -45.54 11.02 5.26
CA GLU A 44 -45.82 11.20 3.84
C GLU A 44 -44.54 11.14 3.01
N GLN A 45 -43.52 11.93 3.36
CA GLN A 45 -42.20 11.90 2.70
C GLN A 45 -41.54 10.52 2.77
N HIS A 46 -41.72 9.81 3.89
CA HIS A 46 -41.18 8.47 4.07
C HIS A 46 -41.74 7.50 3.04
N LYS A 47 -43.06 7.51 2.85
CA LYS A 47 -43.78 6.64 1.93
C LYS A 47 -43.58 7.05 0.47
N GLU A 48 -43.64 8.35 0.18
CA GLU A 48 -43.68 8.86 -1.20
C GLU A 48 -42.29 9.07 -1.81
N CYS A 49 -41.26 9.33 -0.98
CA CYS A 49 -39.92 9.64 -1.45
C CYS A 49 -38.86 8.70 -0.86
N ALA A 50 -38.72 8.65 0.46
CA ALA A 50 -37.53 8.05 1.06
C ALA A 50 -37.44 6.52 0.86
N GLU A 51 -38.55 5.80 1.05
CA GLU A 51 -38.63 4.35 0.81
C GLU A 51 -38.43 3.97 -0.67
N PRO A 52 -39.14 4.56 -1.65
CA PRO A 52 -38.90 4.25 -3.06
C PRO A 52 -37.51 4.68 -3.53
N ALA A 53 -36.97 5.79 -3.02
CA ALA A 53 -35.61 6.23 -3.33
C ALA A 53 -34.57 5.21 -2.85
N LEU A 54 -34.69 4.69 -1.61
CA LEU A 54 -33.81 3.61 -1.14
C LEU A 54 -33.98 2.33 -1.96
N GLY A 55 -35.21 1.96 -2.33
CA GLY A 55 -35.46 0.80 -3.20
C GLY A 55 -34.77 0.92 -4.56
N LEU A 56 -34.88 2.09 -5.20
CA LEU A 56 -34.19 2.39 -6.46
C LEU A 56 -32.66 2.39 -6.31
N LEU A 57 -32.16 2.89 -5.17
CA LEU A 57 -30.73 2.87 -4.87
C LEU A 57 -30.23 1.43 -4.73
N ALA A 58 -30.95 0.56 -4.04
CA ALA A 58 -30.60 -0.86 -3.87
C ALA A 58 -30.59 -1.62 -5.21
N GLU A 59 -31.47 -1.29 -6.15
CA GLU A 59 -31.47 -1.88 -7.50
C GLU A 59 -30.36 -1.33 -8.41
N LYS A 60 -30.02 -0.04 -8.28
CA LYS A 60 -28.99 0.65 -9.08
C LYS A 60 -27.59 0.64 -8.42
N ASP A 61 -27.44 -0.05 -7.30
CA ASP A 61 -26.36 0.16 -6.32
C ASP A 61 -24.95 -0.04 -6.89
N SER A 62 -24.80 -0.77 -8.01
CA SER A 62 -23.48 -1.12 -8.55
C SER A 62 -22.56 0.08 -8.84
N ASN A 63 -23.10 1.29 -9.07
CA ASN A 63 -22.27 2.45 -9.46
C ASN A 63 -22.36 3.66 -8.53
N TYR A 64 -23.38 3.79 -7.68
CA TYR A 64 -23.57 5.01 -6.86
C TYR A 64 -22.86 4.90 -5.49
N CYS A 65 -23.07 3.81 -4.75
CA CYS A 65 -22.43 3.60 -3.45
C CYS A 65 -21.21 2.67 -3.55
N LEU A 66 -20.08 3.22 -3.98
CA LEU A 66 -18.82 2.47 -4.08
C LEU A 66 -18.08 2.41 -2.73
N CYS A 67 -18.47 1.46 -1.87
CA CYS A 67 -17.82 1.21 -0.59
C CYS A 67 -16.76 0.11 -0.68
N ARG A 68 -15.48 0.50 -0.57
CA ARG A 68 -14.35 -0.45 -0.60
C ARG A 68 -14.19 -1.15 0.73
N THR A 69 -13.76 -2.41 0.70
CA THR A 69 -13.38 -3.14 1.91
C THR A 69 -12.17 -2.47 2.57
N PRO A 70 -12.22 -2.16 3.88
CA PRO A 70 -11.07 -1.60 4.58
C PRO A 70 -9.94 -2.62 4.70
N CYS A 71 -8.70 -2.15 4.81
CA CYS A 71 -7.53 -3.01 5.02
C CYS A 71 -7.52 -3.67 6.40
N ASN A 72 -8.09 -3.00 7.41
CA ASN A 72 -8.25 -3.54 8.75
C ASN A 72 -9.74 -3.78 9.04
N LEU A 73 -10.10 -5.04 9.28
CA LEU A 73 -11.46 -5.46 9.55
C LEU A 73 -11.43 -6.58 10.58
N THR A 74 -12.26 -6.46 11.62
CA THR A 74 -12.54 -7.55 12.55
C THR A 74 -13.88 -8.17 12.20
N ARG A 75 -13.89 -9.48 11.92
CA ARG A 75 -15.09 -10.25 11.62
C ARG A 75 -15.34 -11.28 12.72
N TYR A 76 -16.53 -11.27 13.29
CA TYR A 76 -16.99 -12.30 14.22
C TYR A 76 -17.78 -13.36 13.46
N ASN A 77 -17.17 -14.54 13.28
CA ASN A 77 -17.90 -15.70 12.81
C ASN A 77 -18.82 -16.19 13.94
N LYS A 78 -20.02 -16.67 13.56
CA LYS A 78 -21.04 -17.08 14.52
C LYS A 78 -21.55 -18.46 14.18
N GLU A 79 -21.69 -19.29 15.20
CA GLU A 79 -22.40 -20.56 15.13
C GLU A 79 -23.66 -20.46 15.99
N LEU A 80 -24.80 -20.88 15.45
CA LEU A 80 -26.08 -20.78 16.13
C LEU A 80 -26.53 -22.16 16.59
N SER A 81 -26.77 -22.30 17.89
CA SER A 81 -27.46 -23.45 18.48
C SER A 81 -28.68 -22.97 19.26
N MET A 82 -29.76 -23.74 19.22
CA MET A 82 -31.03 -23.37 19.84
C MET A 82 -31.61 -24.55 20.62
N VAL A 83 -32.12 -24.26 21.81
CA VAL A 83 -32.83 -25.22 22.65
C VAL A 83 -34.18 -24.65 23.06
N LYS A 84 -35.17 -25.53 23.24
CA LYS A 84 -36.52 -25.10 23.62
C LYS A 84 -36.56 -24.61 25.07
N ILE A 85 -37.13 -23.42 25.28
CA ILE A 85 -37.45 -22.86 26.60
C ILE A 85 -38.93 -22.45 26.62
N PRO A 86 -39.69 -22.65 27.73
CA PRO A 86 -39.31 -23.35 28.96
C PRO A 86 -39.36 -24.88 28.84
N SER A 87 -38.66 -25.58 29.74
CA SER A 87 -38.90 -27.00 29.98
C SER A 87 -40.17 -27.17 30.83
N LYS A 88 -40.76 -28.37 30.82
CA LYS A 88 -41.97 -28.67 31.62
C LYS A 88 -41.79 -28.40 33.12
N THR A 89 -40.56 -28.56 33.64
CA THR A 89 -40.24 -28.31 35.04
C THR A 89 -40.00 -26.83 35.33
N SER A 90 -39.33 -26.10 34.42
CA SER A 90 -39.05 -24.68 34.59
C SER A 90 -40.26 -23.78 34.29
N ALA A 91 -41.25 -24.26 33.53
CA ALA A 91 -42.46 -23.53 33.18
C ALA A 91 -43.16 -22.97 34.43
N LYS A 92 -43.49 -23.83 35.41
CA LYS A 92 -44.16 -23.42 36.65
C LYS A 92 -43.40 -22.38 37.47
N TYR A 93 -42.07 -22.48 37.47
CA TYR A 93 -41.22 -21.48 38.15
C TYR A 93 -41.30 -20.13 37.44
N LEU A 94 -41.21 -20.12 36.11
CA LEU A 94 -41.27 -18.90 35.30
C LEU A 94 -42.66 -18.27 35.34
N GLU A 95 -43.72 -19.07 35.34
CA GLU A 95 -45.09 -18.60 35.52
C GLU A 95 -45.25 -17.83 36.84
N LYS A 96 -44.79 -18.40 37.96
CA LYS A 96 -44.87 -17.76 39.28
C LYS A 96 -43.97 -16.53 39.38
N LYS A 97 -42.79 -16.58 38.78
CA LYS A 97 -41.80 -15.48 38.82
C LYS A 97 -42.26 -14.26 38.02
N PHE A 98 -42.82 -14.48 36.83
CA PHE A 98 -43.27 -13.41 35.94
C PHE A 98 -44.77 -13.11 36.06
N ASN A 99 -45.51 -13.90 36.84
CA ASN A 99 -46.96 -13.84 36.99
C ASN A 99 -47.69 -13.86 35.63
N LYS A 100 -47.28 -14.79 34.76
CA LYS A 100 -47.82 -15.00 33.40
C LYS A 100 -48.13 -16.47 33.18
N SER A 101 -49.02 -16.77 32.23
CA SER A 101 -49.36 -18.15 31.87
C SER A 101 -48.20 -18.85 31.14
N GLU A 102 -48.13 -20.18 31.24
CA GLU A 102 -47.13 -21.01 30.57
C GLU A 102 -47.09 -20.74 29.06
N LYS A 103 -48.26 -20.58 28.43
CA LYS A 103 -48.37 -20.22 27.01
C LYS A 103 -47.66 -18.90 26.71
N TYR A 104 -47.91 -17.87 27.51
CA TYR A 104 -47.26 -16.57 27.36
C TYR A 104 -45.74 -16.69 27.51
N ILE A 105 -45.28 -17.46 28.50
CA ILE A 105 -43.85 -17.72 28.70
C ILE A 105 -43.23 -18.38 27.46
N SER A 106 -43.88 -19.41 26.91
CA SER A 106 -43.37 -20.14 25.75
C SER A 106 -43.33 -19.33 24.44
N GLU A 107 -44.21 -18.34 24.31
CA GLU A 107 -44.33 -17.54 23.09
C GLU A 107 -43.54 -16.22 23.15
N ASN A 108 -43.20 -15.74 24.36
CA ASN A 108 -42.61 -14.40 24.54
C ASN A 108 -41.24 -14.41 25.22
N ILE A 109 -40.83 -15.49 25.90
CA ILE A 109 -39.50 -15.55 26.53
C ILE A 109 -38.49 -16.15 25.56
N LEU A 110 -37.40 -15.42 25.36
CA LEU A 110 -36.18 -15.90 24.71
C LEU A 110 -34.99 -15.70 25.65
N VAL A 111 -34.01 -16.59 25.53
CA VAL A 111 -32.70 -16.44 26.18
C VAL A 111 -31.68 -16.39 25.05
N LEU A 112 -30.88 -15.32 25.03
CA LEU A 112 -29.80 -15.12 24.09
C LEU A 112 -28.49 -15.17 24.86
N ASP A 113 -27.68 -16.17 24.56
CA ASP A 113 -26.34 -16.33 25.13
C ASP A 113 -25.31 -16.09 24.02
N ILE A 114 -24.39 -15.14 24.24
CA ILE A 114 -23.36 -14.76 23.28
C ILE A 114 -22.02 -14.92 23.99
N PHE A 115 -21.24 -15.88 23.54
CA PHE A 115 -19.93 -16.20 24.11
C PHE A 115 -18.94 -16.60 23.01
N PHE A 116 -17.65 -16.58 23.33
CA PHE A 116 -16.60 -17.10 22.46
C PHE A 116 -16.43 -18.60 22.70
N GLU A 117 -16.35 -19.39 21.63
CA GLU A 117 -16.12 -20.84 21.71
C GLU A 117 -14.78 -21.16 22.39
N ALA A 118 -13.72 -20.42 22.03
CA ALA A 118 -12.41 -20.46 22.65
C ALA A 118 -11.77 -19.05 22.63
N LEU A 119 -10.75 -18.84 23.47
CA LEU A 119 -9.98 -17.57 23.52
C LEU A 119 -8.92 -17.50 22.41
N ASN A 120 -9.25 -17.98 21.21
CA ASN A 120 -8.40 -17.91 20.03
C ASN A 120 -8.92 -16.82 19.08
N TYR A 121 -7.99 -16.16 18.40
CA TYR A 121 -8.30 -15.23 17.32
C TYR A 121 -7.55 -15.69 16.07
N GLU A 122 -8.20 -15.55 14.92
CA GLU A 122 -7.60 -15.84 13.63
C GLU A 122 -7.23 -14.53 12.95
N THR A 123 -5.97 -14.38 12.53
CA THR A 123 -5.50 -13.21 11.78
C THR A 123 -5.26 -13.60 10.33
N ILE A 124 -6.00 -12.96 9.41
CA ILE A 124 -5.83 -13.13 7.96
C ILE A 124 -5.18 -11.86 7.42
N GLU A 125 -3.89 -11.95 7.06
CA GLU A 125 -3.12 -10.84 6.52
C GLU A 125 -2.78 -11.07 5.05
N GLN A 126 -3.01 -10.06 4.21
CA GLN A 126 -2.62 -10.08 2.81
C GLN A 126 -1.19 -9.55 2.68
N LYS A 127 -0.24 -10.43 2.37
CA LYS A 127 1.16 -10.08 2.12
C LYS A 127 1.41 -9.95 0.62
N LYS A 128 2.28 -9.01 0.23
CA LYS A 128 2.72 -8.87 -1.16
C LYS A 128 3.49 -10.14 -1.54
N ALA A 129 3.08 -10.80 -2.62
CA ALA A 129 3.75 -12.01 -3.10
C ALA A 129 5.17 -11.72 -3.62
N TYR A 130 5.43 -10.47 -4.01
CA TYR A 130 6.70 -10.04 -4.55
C TYR A 130 7.03 -8.63 -4.08
N GLU A 131 8.23 -8.48 -3.53
CA GLU A 131 8.76 -7.20 -3.06
C GLU A 131 9.84 -6.69 -4.00
N VAL A 132 10.17 -5.40 -3.91
CA VAL A 132 11.23 -4.80 -4.73
C VAL A 132 12.58 -5.49 -4.47
N ALA A 133 12.83 -5.91 -3.22
CA ALA A 133 14.02 -6.68 -2.88
C ALA A 133 14.09 -8.02 -3.64
N ALA A 134 12.96 -8.75 -3.74
CA ALA A 134 12.89 -9.97 -4.52
C ALA A 134 13.08 -9.71 -6.02
N LEU A 135 12.52 -8.60 -6.55
CA LEU A 135 12.74 -8.17 -7.93
C LEU A 135 14.20 -7.95 -8.27
N LEU A 136 14.88 -7.17 -7.43
CA LEU A 136 16.30 -6.88 -7.62
C LEU A 136 17.15 -8.13 -7.42
N GLY A 137 16.76 -9.02 -6.52
CA GLY A 137 17.40 -10.32 -6.31
C GLY A 137 17.32 -11.21 -7.54
N ASP A 138 16.15 -11.31 -8.17
CA ASP A 138 15.97 -12.14 -9.37
C ASP A 138 16.71 -11.56 -10.59
N ILE A 139 16.65 -10.24 -10.79
CA ILE A 139 17.40 -9.55 -11.85
C ILE A 139 18.91 -9.70 -11.63
N GLY A 140 19.38 -9.33 -10.45
CA GLY A 140 20.81 -9.40 -10.09
C GLY A 140 21.34 -10.83 -10.10
N GLY A 141 20.54 -11.80 -9.63
CA GLY A 141 20.88 -13.21 -9.63
C GLY A 141 21.03 -13.76 -11.06
N GLN A 142 20.10 -13.45 -11.96
CA GLN A 142 20.21 -13.88 -13.36
C GLN A 142 21.38 -13.19 -14.08
N MET A 143 21.57 -11.87 -13.91
CA MET A 143 22.69 -11.16 -14.52
C MET A 143 24.05 -11.64 -13.99
N GLY A 144 24.15 -11.85 -12.68
CA GLY A 144 25.36 -12.38 -12.04
C GLY A 144 25.67 -13.82 -12.45
N LEU A 145 24.65 -14.67 -12.64
CA LEU A 145 24.86 -16.06 -13.03
C LEU A 145 25.23 -16.23 -14.51
N PHE A 146 24.57 -15.52 -15.43
CA PHE A 146 24.77 -15.72 -16.87
C PHE A 146 25.89 -14.86 -17.46
N ILE A 147 26.01 -13.61 -17.01
CA ILE A 147 26.98 -12.65 -17.57
C ILE A 147 28.18 -12.50 -16.62
N GLY A 148 28.03 -12.82 -15.33
CA GLY A 148 29.02 -12.44 -14.31
C GLY A 148 29.01 -10.93 -14.03
N ALA A 149 27.99 -10.21 -14.51
CA ALA A 149 27.87 -8.78 -14.37
C ALA A 149 27.25 -8.41 -13.03
N SER A 150 27.73 -7.31 -12.45
CA SER A 150 27.20 -6.70 -11.24
C SER A 150 26.89 -5.22 -11.49
N ILE A 151 26.32 -4.55 -10.50
CA ILE A 151 26.12 -3.09 -10.58
C ILE A 151 27.45 -2.34 -10.79
N LEU A 152 28.56 -2.86 -10.26
CA LEU A 152 29.88 -2.27 -10.46
C LEU A 152 30.30 -2.34 -11.93
N THR A 153 30.08 -3.47 -12.60
CA THR A 153 30.40 -3.61 -14.04
C THR A 153 29.59 -2.66 -14.92
N ILE A 154 28.37 -2.31 -14.51
CA ILE A 154 27.55 -1.33 -15.21
C ILE A 154 28.11 0.08 -15.00
N LEU A 155 28.53 0.42 -13.79
CA LEU A 155 29.18 1.70 -13.49
C LEU A 155 30.48 1.87 -14.27
N GLU A 156 31.31 0.83 -14.34
CA GLU A 156 32.54 0.84 -15.16
C GLU A 156 32.25 1.10 -16.64
N LEU A 157 31.18 0.50 -17.20
CA LEU A 157 30.78 0.77 -18.57
C LEU A 157 30.37 2.23 -18.77
N PHE A 158 29.66 2.83 -17.80
CA PHE A 158 29.29 4.25 -17.86
C PHE A 158 30.50 5.17 -17.75
N ASP A 159 31.44 4.89 -16.86
CA ASP A 159 32.68 5.66 -16.73
C ASP A 159 33.51 5.61 -18.02
N TYR A 160 33.66 4.43 -18.62
CA TYR A 160 34.34 4.27 -19.90
C TYR A 160 33.64 5.04 -21.03
N ILE A 161 32.30 4.97 -21.11
CA ILE A 161 31.54 5.73 -22.11
C ILE A 161 31.69 7.24 -21.87
N TYR A 162 31.67 7.70 -20.62
CA TYR A 162 31.85 9.11 -20.28
C TYR A 162 33.23 9.62 -20.71
N GLU A 163 34.28 8.85 -20.45
CA GLU A 163 35.64 9.21 -20.85
C GLU A 163 35.78 9.24 -22.37
N LEU A 164 35.21 8.27 -23.08
CA LEU A 164 35.14 8.26 -24.55
C LEU A 164 34.40 9.48 -25.12
N ILE A 165 33.27 9.88 -24.53
CA ILE A 165 32.51 11.06 -24.96
C ILE A 165 33.33 12.32 -24.71
N LYS A 166 34.01 12.42 -23.56
CA LYS A 166 34.85 13.56 -23.21
C LYS A 166 36.02 13.71 -24.19
N GLU A 167 36.72 12.62 -24.52
CA GLU A 167 37.79 12.63 -25.52
C GLU A 167 37.25 13.02 -26.90
N LYS A 168 36.13 12.44 -27.35
CA LYS A 168 35.50 12.82 -28.61
C LYS A 168 35.03 14.27 -28.64
N LEU A 169 34.56 14.81 -27.52
CA LEU A 169 34.16 16.21 -27.40
C LEU A 169 35.37 17.15 -27.39
N LEU A 170 36.47 16.77 -26.72
CA LEU A 170 37.75 17.48 -26.75
C LEU A 170 38.38 17.47 -28.15
N ASP A 171 38.32 16.35 -28.87
CA ASP A 171 38.76 16.26 -30.27
C ASP A 171 37.92 17.16 -31.19
N LEU A 172 36.61 17.30 -30.92
CA LEU A 172 35.73 18.18 -31.70
C LEU A 172 35.93 19.66 -31.37
N LEU A 173 36.23 19.99 -30.10
CA LEU A 173 36.56 21.36 -29.67
C LEU A 173 37.99 21.76 -30.06
N GLY A 174 38.93 20.83 -30.07
CA GLY A 174 40.32 21.03 -30.50
C GLY A 174 40.47 21.15 -32.01
N LYS A 175 39.48 20.73 -32.79
CA LYS A 175 39.46 20.89 -34.25
C LYS A 175 39.11 22.31 -34.71
N GLU A 176 38.72 23.20 -33.80
CA GLU A 176 38.55 24.64 -34.11
C GLU A 176 39.89 25.43 -34.07
N GLU A 177 40.99 24.86 -33.58
CA GLU A 177 42.29 25.58 -33.50
C GLU A 177 43.30 25.25 -34.61
N ASP A 178 43.00 24.32 -35.54
CA ASP A 178 43.90 23.92 -36.64
C ASP A 178 43.49 24.49 -38.03
N GLU A 179 42.89 25.69 -38.07
CA GLU A 179 42.84 26.53 -39.28
C GLU A 179 43.50 27.90 -39.00
N GLY A 180 44.83 27.94 -38.93
CA GLY A 180 45.53 29.22 -38.92
C GLY A 180 47.05 29.14 -38.85
N SER A 181 47.70 29.54 -39.95
CA SER A 181 49.10 30.02 -40.05
C SER A 181 50.19 28.92 -40.08
N HIS A 182 51.09 28.76 -41.06
CA HIS A 182 51.73 29.71 -41.98
C HIS A 182 52.51 28.95 -43.08
N ASP A 183 52.59 29.53 -44.29
CA ASP A 183 53.39 29.07 -45.44
C ASP A 183 54.91 29.36 -45.31
N GLU A 184 55.70 28.38 -45.77
CA GLU A 184 57.00 28.39 -46.49
C GLU A 184 58.27 29.09 -45.93
N ASN A 185 59.33 28.29 -45.67
CA ASN A 185 60.49 28.20 -46.58
C ASN A 185 61.59 27.16 -46.16
N VAL A 186 61.87 26.24 -47.10
CA VAL A 186 63.18 25.78 -47.62
C VAL A 186 64.22 25.09 -46.69
N SER A 187 64.38 23.78 -46.96
CA SER A 187 65.61 22.96 -47.14
C SER A 187 66.73 22.97 -46.08
N THR A 188 67.06 21.80 -45.51
CA THR A 188 68.32 21.03 -45.75
C THR A 188 68.24 19.66 -45.05
N CYS A 189 68.74 18.58 -45.69
CA CYS A 189 68.70 17.19 -45.21
C CYS A 189 69.78 16.80 -44.18
N ASP A 190 69.37 15.87 -43.28
CA ASP A 190 70.05 14.76 -42.57
C ASP A 190 71.50 14.86 -42.07
N THR A 191 71.73 14.54 -40.78
CA THR A 191 72.24 13.22 -40.32
C THR A 191 72.13 13.10 -38.77
N MET A 192 71.66 11.95 -38.26
CA MET A 192 71.85 11.45 -36.86
C MET A 192 73.23 10.76 -36.78
N PRO A 193 73.94 10.64 -35.62
CA PRO A 193 73.45 9.76 -34.55
C PRO A 193 73.95 9.97 -33.08
N ASN A 194 73.17 9.36 -32.18
CA ASN A 194 73.54 8.48 -31.04
C ASN A 194 73.91 8.96 -29.62
N HIS A 195 73.33 8.17 -28.67
CA HIS A 195 73.71 7.86 -27.29
C HIS A 195 73.89 9.04 -26.31
N SER A 196 73.69 8.92 -24.99
CA SER A 196 73.12 7.97 -24.03
C SER A 196 73.42 8.65 -22.70
N GLU A 197 72.53 8.60 -21.72
CA GLU A 197 72.95 8.26 -20.35
C GLU A 197 71.74 8.07 -19.43
N THR A 198 71.83 6.96 -18.71
CA THR A 198 71.01 6.53 -17.58
C THR A 198 71.45 7.29 -16.34
N ILE A 199 70.56 7.60 -15.40
CA ILE A 199 70.84 7.51 -13.95
C ILE A 199 69.51 7.31 -13.21
N SER A 200 69.49 6.25 -12.40
CA SER A 200 68.46 5.85 -11.44
C SER A 200 68.32 6.86 -10.30
N HIS A 201 67.22 6.79 -9.53
CA HIS A 201 67.28 6.53 -8.09
C HIS A 201 65.87 6.32 -7.50
N THR A 202 65.75 5.19 -6.80
CA THR A 202 64.66 4.75 -5.91
C THR A 202 64.72 5.49 -4.58
N VAL A 203 63.55 5.70 -3.94
CA VAL A 203 63.42 5.76 -2.47
C VAL A 203 62.10 5.10 -2.07
N ASN A 204 62.19 4.18 -1.11
CA ASN A 204 61.10 3.41 -0.49
C ASN A 204 60.70 4.00 0.88
N VAL A 205 59.38 4.00 1.19
CA VAL A 205 58.64 3.47 2.39
C VAL A 205 59.04 4.04 3.79
N PRO A 206 58.14 4.38 4.77
CA PRO A 206 57.15 3.49 5.47
C PRO A 206 55.86 4.22 5.98
N LEU A 207 54.86 3.70 6.72
CA LEU A 207 54.28 2.40 7.12
C LEU A 207 53.15 2.71 8.16
N GLN A 208 52.06 1.92 8.18
CA GLN A 208 51.11 1.65 9.31
C GLN A 208 50.10 2.76 9.72
N THR A 209 48.88 2.51 10.25
CA THR A 209 48.28 1.36 10.96
C THR A 209 46.73 1.45 10.97
N ALA A 210 46.08 0.33 11.32
CA ALA A 210 44.64 0.04 11.38
C ALA A 210 43.92 0.42 12.70
N LEU A 211 42.56 0.49 12.66
CA LEU A 211 41.51 0.09 13.64
C LEU A 211 40.23 0.87 13.28
N GLY A 212 38.98 0.43 13.38
CA GLY A 212 38.29 -0.69 14.02
C GLY A 212 36.78 -0.50 13.79
N THR A 213 36.02 -1.56 14.06
CA THR A 213 34.58 -1.81 13.87
C THR A 213 33.61 -0.91 14.66
N LEU A 214 32.39 -0.62 14.15
CA LEU A 214 31.09 -0.95 14.80
C LEU A 214 29.84 -0.48 14.00
N GLU A 215 28.87 -1.41 13.93
CA GLU A 215 27.40 -1.25 14.08
C GLU A 215 26.47 -0.56 13.05
N GLU A 216 25.54 -1.40 12.60
CA GLU A 216 24.15 -1.19 12.18
C GLU A 216 23.42 -0.01 12.80
N ILE A 217 22.65 0.73 11.99
CA ILE A 217 21.33 1.28 12.38
C ILE A 217 20.38 1.17 11.18
N ALA A 218 19.27 0.47 11.40
CA ALA A 218 18.11 0.41 10.54
C ALA A 218 17.23 1.66 10.69
N CYS A 219 16.64 2.11 9.59
CA CYS A 219 15.31 2.70 9.48
C CYS A 219 14.77 2.39 8.08
#